data_AF-A0A822G1Z5-F1
#
_entry.id   AF-A0A822G1Z5-F1
#
_cell.length_a   1.000
_cell.length_b   1.000
_cell.length_c   1.000
_cell.angle_alpha   90.00
_cell.angle_beta   90.00
_cell.angle_gamma   90.00
#
_symmetry.space_group_name_H-M   'P 1'
#
loop_
_entity.id
_entity.type
_entity.pdbx_description
1 polymer ?
#
loop_
_entity_poly.entity_id
_entity_poly.type
_entity_poly.pdbx_seq_one_letter_code
_entity_poly.pdbx_strand_id
1 'polypeptide(L)' 'AFGSTKAQQLAFEKLKWYKQTVNQSITQYSDTILELCKKVDVAMPDSLKLKYLMTGIKDSLKVHVALQDPKTTAVFVLIA' A
#
# COMPACT_ATOMS: atom_id res chain seq x y z
N ALA A 1 -15.43 -0.72 23.05
CA ALA A 1 -14.11 -0.07 23.13
C ALA A 1 -13.31 -0.45 21.88
N PHE A 2 -13.04 0.49 20.98
CA PHE A 2 -12.16 0.24 19.83
C PHE A 2 -10.71 0.31 20.31
N GLY A 3 -10.29 -0.73 21.04
CA GLY A 3 -8.91 -0.90 21.44
C GLY A 3 -8.12 -1.38 20.25
N SER A 4 -7.59 -0.47 19.44
CA SER A 4 -6.51 -0.81 18.52
C SER A 4 -5.42 -1.46 19.38
N THR A 5 -5.14 -2.74 19.15
CA THR A 5 -4.05 -3.41 19.85
C THR A 5 -2.75 -2.67 19.54
N LYS A 6 -1.76 -2.70 20.46
CA LYS A 6 -0.42 -2.11 20.19
C LYS A 6 0.15 -2.60 18.85
N ALA A 7 -0.17 -3.83 18.46
CA ALA A 7 0.21 -4.41 17.17
C ALA A 7 -0.44 -3.71 15.96
N GLN A 8 -1.73 -3.37 16.03
CA GLN A 8 -2.43 -2.63 14.97
C GLN A 8 -1.89 -1.21 14.81
N GLN A 9 -1.62 -0.51 15.92
CA GLN A 9 -1.00 0.82 15.87
C GLN A 9 0.39 0.77 15.21
N LEU A 10 1.21 -0.22 15.56
CA LEU A 10 2.54 -0.39 14.99
C LEU A 10 2.48 -0.75 13.49
N ALA A 11 1.51 -1.58 13.09
CA ALA A 11 1.24 -1.87 11.68
C ALA A 11 0.79 -0.61 10.92
N PHE A 12 -0.05 0.23 11.53
CA PHE A 12 -0.53 1.48 10.94
C PHE A 12 0.59 2.50 10.75
N GLU A 13 1.43 2.71 11.77
CA GLU A 13 2.61 3.57 11.66
C GLU A 13 3.55 3.06 10.56
N LYS A 14 3.81 1.74 10.52
CA LYS A 14 4.61 1.16 9.45
C LYS A 14 3.98 1.41 8.08
N LEU A 15 2.68 1.17 7.92
CA LEU A 15 1.94 1.39 6.66
C LEU A 15 2.04 2.84 6.18
N LYS A 16 1.96 3.81 7.09
CA LYS A 16 2.03 5.25 6.79
C LYS A 16 3.38 5.68 6.23
N TRP A 17 4.46 5.06 6.69
CA TRP A 17 5.83 5.43 6.31
C TRP A 17 6.48 4.46 5.32
N TYR A 18 5.81 3.36 4.98
CA TYR A 18 6.37 2.34 4.10
C TYR A 18 6.45 2.82 2.65
N LYS A 19 7.66 2.90 2.13
CA LYS A 19 7.96 3.26 0.74
C LYS A 19 8.72 2.13 0.05
N GLN A 20 8.50 1.98 -1.25
CA GLN A 20 9.18 1.02 -2.08
C GLN A 20 10.68 1.32 -2.09
N THR A 21 11.47 0.37 -1.60
CA THR A 21 12.93 0.52 -1.60
C THR A 21 13.51 0.29 -2.99
N VAL A 22 14.73 0.80 -3.23
CA VAL A 22 15.41 0.73 -4.54
C VAL A 22 15.55 -0.72 -5.05
N ASN A 23 15.77 -1.67 -4.14
CA ASN A 23 15.98 -3.09 -4.44
C ASN A 23 14.71 -3.94 -4.38
N GLN A 24 13.56 -3.35 -4.04
CA GLN A 24 12.29 -4.07 -3.93
C GLN A 24 11.50 -3.98 -5.22
N SER A 25 10.97 -5.12 -5.68
CA SER A 25 10.05 -5.16 -6.81
C SER A 25 8.69 -4.57 -6.44
N ILE A 26 7.91 -4.18 -7.43
CA ILE A 26 6.59 -3.61 -7.21
C ILE A 26 5.62 -4.63 -6.60
N THR A 27 5.71 -5.90 -6.99
CA THR A 27 4.92 -7.00 -6.43
C THR A 27 5.23 -7.18 -4.95
N GLN A 28 6.52 -7.27 -4.58
CA GLN A 28 6.95 -7.39 -3.19
C GLN A 28 6.50 -6.21 -2.32
N TYR A 29 6.58 -5.00 -2.87
CA TYR A 29 6.09 -3.80 -2.20
C TYR A 29 4.57 -3.85 -1.99
N SER A 30 3.84 -4.23 -3.03
CA SER A 30 2.38 -4.30 -3.00
C SER A 30 1.90 -5.34 -2.00
N ASP A 31 2.49 -6.53 -2.00
CA ASP A 31 2.18 -7.60 -1.04
C ASP A 31 2.40 -7.12 0.40
N THR A 32 3.51 -6.42 0.66
CA THR A 32 3.82 -5.89 1.99
C THR A 32 2.78 -4.86 2.44
N ILE A 33 2.39 -3.93 1.57
CA ILE A 33 1.36 -2.93 1.87
C ILE A 33 0.01 -3.62 2.12
N LEU A 34 -0.39 -4.57 1.28
CA LEU A 34 -1.66 -5.29 1.45
C LEU A 34 -1.70 -6.11 2.74
N GLU A 35 -0.57 -6.71 3.14
CA GLU A 35 -0.44 -7.42 4.42
C GLU A 35 -0.55 -6.45 5.61
N LEU A 36 0.11 -5.28 5.53
CA LEU A 36 0.01 -4.24 6.55
C LEU A 36 -1.42 -3.71 6.64
N CYS A 37 -2.10 -3.48 5.52
CA CYS A 37 -3.51 -3.08 5.49
C CYS A 37 -4.39 -4.12 6.18
N LYS A 38 -4.22 -5.42 5.90
CA LYS A 38 -4.96 -6.51 6.57
C LYS A 38 -4.69 -6.57 8.08
N LYS A 39 -3.45 -6.29 8.50
CA LYS A 39 -3.07 -6.25 9.92
C LYS A 39 -3.69 -5.07 10.66
N VAL A 40 -3.81 -3.92 9.99
CA VAL A 40 -4.47 -2.72 10.53
C VAL A 40 -5.98 -2.95 10.60
N ASP A 41 -6.58 -3.31 9.48
CA ASP A 41 -8.01 -3.55 9.32
C ASP A 41 -8.27 -4.51 8.16
N VAL A 42 -8.84 -5.68 8.47
CA VAL A 42 -9.18 -6.71 7.47
C VAL A 42 -10.23 -6.18 6.49
N ALA A 43 -11.12 -5.30 6.93
CA ALA A 43 -12.17 -4.69 6.11
C ALA A 43 -11.71 -3.39 5.43
N MET A 44 -10.40 -3.09 5.42
CA MET A 44 -9.90 -1.86 4.84
C MET A 44 -10.33 -1.72 3.37
N PRO A 45 -10.96 -0.58 2.98
CA PRO A 45 -11.43 -0.35 1.62
C PRO A 45 -10.29 -0.40 0.60
N ASP A 46 -10.59 -0.90 -0.60
CA ASP A 46 -9.59 -1.02 -1.68
C ASP A 46 -9.05 0.35 -2.12
N SER A 47 -9.89 1.38 -2.11
CA SER A 47 -9.50 2.77 -2.39
C SER A 47 -8.43 3.29 -1.42
N LEU A 48 -8.50 2.90 -0.14
CA LEU A 48 -7.51 3.30 0.85
C LEU A 48 -6.21 2.52 0.69
N LYS A 49 -6.30 1.21 0.40
CA LYS A 49 -5.13 0.37 0.08
C LYS A 49 -4.37 0.94 -1.13
N LEU A 50 -5.11 1.30 -2.18
CA LEU A 50 -4.56 1.91 -3.38
C LEU A 50 -3.86 3.25 -3.08
N LYS A 51 -4.46 4.08 -2.23
CA LYS A 51 -3.83 5.35 -1.79
C LYS A 51 -2.48 5.09 -1.13
N TYR A 52 -2.36 4.09 -0.26
CA TYR A 52 -1.08 3.72 0.37
C TYR A 52 -0.06 3.25 -0.66
N LEU A 53 -0.47 2.39 -1.61
CA LEU A 53 0.39 1.93 -2.70
C LEU A 53 0.93 3.10 -3.52
N MET A 54 0.05 3.97 -4.04
CA MET A 54 0.45 5.10 -4.89
C MET A 54 1.31 6.15 -4.17
N THR A 55 1.19 6.26 -2.85
CA THR A 55 1.98 7.22 -2.07
C THR A 55 3.43 6.78 -1.87
N GLY A 56 3.68 5.47 -1.81
CA GLY A 56 4.99 4.93 -1.46
C GLY A 56 5.78 4.31 -2.61
N ILE A 57 5.24 4.19 -3.83
CA ILE A 57 6.01 3.73 -4.99
C ILE A 57 7.20 4.61 -5.34
N LYS A 58 8.18 4.03 -6.05
CA LYS A 58 9.30 4.75 -6.62
C LYS A 58 8.81 5.88 -7.54
N ASP A 59 9.48 7.02 -7.50
CA ASP A 59 9.15 8.17 -8.35
C ASP A 59 9.23 7.83 -9.85
N SER A 60 10.11 6.91 -10.23
CA SER A 60 10.22 6.40 -11.61
C SER A 60 8.95 5.72 -12.10
N LEU A 61 8.20 5.06 -11.22
CA LEU A 61 6.93 4.38 -11.53
C LEU A 61 5.73 5.30 -11.29
N LYS A 62 5.88 6.28 -10.39
CA LYS A 62 4.80 7.16 -9.96
C LYS A 62 4.11 7.89 -11.11
N VAL A 63 4.88 8.41 -12.07
CA VAL A 63 4.34 9.10 -13.23
C VAL A 63 3.57 8.13 -14.14
N HIS A 64 4.15 6.96 -14.42
CA HIS A 64 3.52 5.94 -15.27
C HIS A 64 2.19 5.45 -14.69
N VAL A 65 2.19 5.09 -13.41
CA VAL A 65 1.01 4.60 -12.70
C VAL A 65 -0.05 5.69 -12.56
N ALA A 66 0.34 6.94 -12.28
CA ALA A 66 -0.60 8.05 -12.17
C ALA A 66 -1.31 8.35 -13.50
N LEU A 67 -0.62 8.22 -14.64
CA LEU A 67 -1.21 8.41 -15.97
C LEU A 67 -2.26 7.36 -16.31
N GLN A 68 -2.09 6.14 -15.82
CA GLN A 68 -3.02 5.03 -16.03
C GLN A 68 -4.23 5.06 -15.08
N ASP A 69 -4.18 5.89 -14.01
CA ASP A 69 -5.26 6.09 -13.04
C ASP A 69 -5.94 4.77 -12.58
N PRO A 70 -5.16 3.85 -11.96
CA PRO A 70 -5.70 2.57 -11.53
C PRO A 70 -6.85 2.77 -10.55
N LYS A 71 -7.96 2.06 -10.74
CA LYS A 71 -9.12 2.13 -9.84
C LYS A 71 -9.11 1.11 -8.72
N THR A 72 -8.29 0.07 -8.85
CA THR A 72 -8.19 -1.01 -7.88
C THR A 72 -6.73 -1.39 -7.63
N THR A 73 -6.49 -2.00 -6.47
CA THR A 73 -5.17 -2.56 -6.14
C THR A 73 -4.72 -3.62 -7.13
N ALA A 74 -5.64 -4.42 -7.69
CA ALA A 74 -5.35 -5.41 -8.72
C ALA A 74 -4.87 -4.77 -10.03
N VAL A 75 -5.54 -3.70 -10.48
CA VAL A 75 -5.12 -2.97 -11.68
C VAL A 75 -3.77 -2.32 -11.46
N PHE A 76 -3.55 -1.71 -10.28
CA PHE A 76 -2.26 -1.14 -9.92
C PHE A 76 -1.10 -2.15 -10.06
N VAL A 77 -1.25 -3.37 -9.54
CA VAL A 77 -0.20 -4.40 -9.63
C VAL A 77 0.05 -4.87 -11.07
N LEU A 78 -0.95 -4.77 -11.94
CA LEU A 78 -0.82 -5.16 -13.34
C LEU A 78 -0.04 -4.13 -14.17
N ILE A 79 -0.17 -2.84 -13.85
CA ILE A 79 0.39 -1.73 -14.65
C ILE A 79 1.69 -1.15 -14.11
N ALA A 80 2.03 -1.44 -12.84
CA ALA A 80 3.17 -0.87 -12.14
C ALA A 80 4.40 -1.78 -12.25
#